data_AF-A0AAW0CAT0-F1
#
_entry.id   AF-A0AAW0CAT0-F1
#
_cell.length_a   1.000
_cell.length_b   1.000
_cell.length_c   1.000
_cell.angle_alpha   90.00
_cell.angle_beta   90.00
_cell.angle_gamma   90.00
#
_symmetry.space_group_name_H-M   'P 1'
#
loop_
_entity.id
_entity.type
_entity.pdbx_description
1 polymer ?
#
loop_
_entity_poly.entity_id
_entity_poly.type
_entity_poly.pdbx_seq_one_letter_code
_entity_poly.pdbx_strand_id
1 'polypeptide(L)'
;MARFGSLFFGLVAALFVSASPAARGLQPTPANLLGEIINALQIGLVTHINATITLDTLTTNLLSIEFGAQNPLIFELTLDSVTSTAGINDTVYATFNHTFAKPVVVPPLGTANSGTVDNVLLTQGAIASLDIIPLGYLDLLNVDINIRALTINGKLGIPLVISGLHQKNVSTT
;
A
#
# COMPACT_ATOMS: atom_id res chain seq x y z
N MET A 1 64.65 -58.43 -14.00
CA MET A 1 63.43 -58.54 -14.83
C MET A 1 62.35 -57.71 -14.15
N ALA A 2 61.57 -56.78 -14.69
CA ALA A 2 61.44 -55.96 -15.90
C ALA A 2 60.40 -54.90 -15.43
N ARG A 3 60.59 -53.58 -15.46
CA ARG A 3 60.50 -52.57 -16.55
C ARG A 3 59.54 -51.45 -16.10
N PHE A 4 59.87 -50.24 -16.53
CA PHE A 4 59.16 -48.96 -16.40
C PHE A 4 57.69 -48.96 -16.88
N GLY A 5 56.87 -48.08 -16.33
CA GLY A 5 55.60 -47.56 -16.90
C GLY A 5 54.96 -46.52 -15.97
N SER A 6 55.22 -45.22 -16.14
CA SER A 6 54.45 -44.24 -16.96
C SER A 6 53.08 -43.84 -16.39
N LEU A 7 53.08 -42.66 -15.74
CA LEU A 7 52.09 -41.57 -15.78
C LEU A 7 50.70 -41.87 -16.36
N PHE A 8 49.65 -41.63 -15.56
CA PHE A 8 48.44 -40.95 -16.06
C PHE A 8 47.78 -40.13 -14.95
N PHE A 9 47.74 -38.81 -15.19
CA PHE A 9 47.09 -37.77 -14.41
C PHE A 9 45.56 -37.93 -14.47
N GLY A 10 44.90 -38.08 -13.31
CA GLY A 10 43.44 -38.12 -13.18
C GLY A 10 42.89 -36.78 -12.71
N LEU A 11 42.53 -35.93 -13.67
CA LEU A 11 41.86 -34.64 -13.50
C LEU A 11 40.41 -34.85 -12.99
N VAL A 12 40.16 -34.62 -11.71
CA VAL A 12 38.77 -34.55 -11.17
C VAL A 12 38.37 -33.08 -11.11
N ALA A 13 37.71 -32.62 -12.17
CA ALA A 13 37.08 -31.31 -12.22
C ALA A 13 35.79 -31.33 -11.37
N ALA A 14 35.85 -30.69 -10.20
CA ALA A 14 34.67 -30.39 -9.40
C ALA A 14 33.83 -29.32 -10.13
N LEU A 15 32.73 -29.75 -10.74
CA LEU A 15 31.67 -28.88 -11.23
C LEU A 15 30.99 -28.20 -10.04
N PHE A 16 31.45 -27.00 -9.69
CA PHE A 16 30.66 -26.08 -8.87
C PHE A 16 29.47 -25.60 -9.72
N VAL A 17 28.32 -26.23 -9.52
CA VAL A 17 27.03 -25.68 -9.95
C VAL A 17 26.79 -24.43 -9.10
N SER A 18 27.05 -23.26 -9.68
CA SER A 18 26.55 -22.01 -9.14
C SER A 18 25.05 -21.97 -9.36
N ALA A 19 24.28 -22.24 -8.30
CA ALA A 19 22.88 -21.86 -8.27
C ALA A 19 22.82 -20.33 -8.17
N SER A 20 22.82 -19.64 -9.31
CA SER A 20 22.45 -18.23 -9.34
C SER A 20 21.04 -18.10 -8.76
N PRO A 21 20.76 -17.14 -7.86
CA PRO A 21 19.40 -16.86 -7.46
C PRO A 21 18.65 -16.49 -8.74
N ALA A 22 17.59 -17.23 -9.06
CA ALA A 22 16.68 -16.84 -10.12
C ALA A 22 16.21 -15.43 -9.78
N ALA A 23 16.71 -14.45 -10.52
CA ALA A 23 16.09 -13.14 -10.56
C ALA A 23 14.60 -13.41 -10.83
N ARG A 24 13.74 -13.07 -9.87
CA ARG A 24 12.29 -12.97 -10.11
C ARG A 24 12.11 -11.91 -11.18
N GLY A 25 12.26 -12.31 -12.44
CA GLY A 25 11.76 -11.56 -13.57
C GLY A 25 10.27 -11.43 -13.31
N LEU A 26 9.82 -10.21 -13.02
CA LEU A 26 8.42 -9.84 -13.09
C LEU A 26 7.98 -10.13 -14.51
N GLN A 27 7.44 -11.32 -14.75
CA GLN A 27 6.79 -11.61 -16.01
C GLN A 27 5.58 -10.67 -16.07
N PRO A 28 5.49 -9.76 -17.06
CA PRO A 28 4.43 -8.79 -17.10
C PRO A 28 3.12 -9.52 -17.40
N THR A 29 2.34 -9.76 -16.36
CA THR A 29 0.95 -10.13 -16.50
C THR A 29 0.14 -8.84 -16.72
N PRO A 30 -1.02 -8.89 -17.38
CA PRO A 30 -1.90 -7.73 -17.51
C PRO A 30 -2.25 -7.09 -16.15
N ALA A 31 -2.33 -7.89 -15.08
CA ALA A 31 -2.52 -7.40 -13.72
C ALA A 31 -1.32 -6.59 -13.21
N ASN A 32 -0.09 -7.03 -13.49
CA ASN A 32 1.12 -6.29 -13.13
C ASN A 32 1.20 -4.94 -13.87
N LEU A 33 0.82 -4.90 -15.15
CA LEU A 33 0.81 -3.65 -15.93
C LEU A 33 -0.28 -2.67 -15.46
N LEU A 34 -1.47 -3.17 -15.08
CA LEU A 34 -2.51 -2.32 -14.50
C LEU A 34 -2.11 -1.80 -13.12
N GLY A 35 -1.47 -2.62 -12.31
CA GLY A 35 -0.90 -2.20 -11.01
C GLY A 35 0.20 -1.15 -11.19
N GLU A 36 1.09 -1.35 -12.17
CA GLU A 36 2.13 -0.38 -12.54
C GLU A 36 1.54 0.92 -13.07
N ILE A 37 0.51 0.89 -13.91
CA ILE A 37 -0.17 2.10 -14.40
C ILE A 37 -0.85 2.85 -13.26
N ILE A 38 -1.55 2.16 -12.37
CA ILE A 38 -2.22 2.81 -11.23
C ILE A 38 -1.19 3.40 -10.25
N ASN A 39 -0.09 2.68 -10.01
CA ASN A 39 1.01 3.18 -9.21
C ASN A 39 1.70 4.39 -9.89
N ALA A 40 1.96 4.31 -11.19
CA ALA A 40 2.57 5.37 -11.99
C ALA A 40 1.67 6.60 -12.16
N LEU A 41 0.35 6.41 -12.18
CA LEU A 41 -0.62 7.50 -12.18
C LEU A 41 -0.69 8.22 -10.83
N GLN A 42 0.01 7.71 -9.80
CA GLN A 42 -0.03 8.22 -8.43
C GLN A 42 -1.46 8.57 -8.05
N ILE A 43 -2.39 7.66 -8.34
CA ILE A 43 -3.81 7.99 -8.25
C ILE A 43 -4.02 8.53 -6.85
N GLY A 44 -4.28 9.83 -6.76
CA GLY A 44 -4.53 10.57 -5.53
C GLY A 44 -5.88 10.10 -5.01
N LEU A 45 -5.88 8.84 -4.57
CA LEU A 45 -7.06 8.13 -4.14
C LEU A 45 -7.64 8.93 -2.99
N VAL A 46 -6.81 9.49 -2.11
CA VAL A 46 -7.30 10.31 -1.00
C VAL A 46 -7.41 11.78 -1.41
N THR A 47 -8.64 12.32 -1.39
CA THR A 47 -8.92 13.73 -1.67
C THR A 47 -8.97 14.60 -0.42
N HIS A 48 -9.51 14.05 0.67
CA HIS A 48 -9.64 14.68 1.97
C HIS A 48 -9.74 13.61 3.04
N ILE A 49 -9.36 13.96 4.27
CA ILE A 49 -9.48 13.11 5.46
C ILE A 49 -10.23 13.91 6.52
N ASN A 50 -11.30 13.35 7.07
CA ASN A 50 -11.99 13.87 8.23
C ASN A 50 -11.64 13.00 9.43
N ALA A 51 -11.07 13.58 10.48
CA ALA A 51 -10.69 12.86 11.69
C ALA A 51 -11.65 13.20 12.83
N THR A 52 -12.26 12.17 13.41
CA THR A 52 -13.16 12.29 14.56
C THR A 52 -12.43 11.91 15.84
N ILE A 53 -12.14 12.92 16.66
CA ILE A 53 -11.51 12.76 17.98
C ILE A 53 -12.59 12.85 19.06
N THR A 54 -12.62 11.87 19.96
CA THR A 54 -13.50 11.85 21.13
C THR A 54 -12.70 12.06 22.42
N LEU A 55 -13.36 12.23 23.56
CA LEU A 55 -12.65 12.30 24.85
C LEU A 55 -11.87 11.00 25.12
N ASP A 56 -12.42 9.86 24.70
CA ASP A 56 -11.77 8.56 24.86
C ASP A 56 -10.48 8.46 24.04
N THR A 57 -10.41 9.15 22.88
CA THR A 57 -9.18 9.25 22.08
C THR A 57 -8.02 9.82 22.89
N LEU A 58 -8.26 10.74 23.82
CA LEU A 58 -7.20 11.35 24.65
C LEU A 58 -6.52 10.36 25.60
N THR A 59 -7.18 9.24 25.90
CA THR A 59 -6.66 8.20 26.80
C THR A 59 -6.24 6.95 26.03
N THR A 60 -6.96 6.60 24.96
CA THR A 60 -6.73 5.39 24.16
C THR A 60 -5.77 5.60 22.99
N ASN A 61 -5.55 6.86 22.57
CA ASN A 61 -4.81 7.22 21.36
C ASN A 61 -5.41 6.63 20.06
N LEU A 62 -6.71 6.30 20.09
CA LEU A 62 -7.43 5.78 18.93
C LEU A 62 -8.48 6.80 18.47
N LEU A 63 -8.52 7.06 17.17
CA LEU A 63 -9.54 7.89 16.54
C LEU A 63 -10.21 7.16 15.38
N SER A 64 -11.28 7.74 14.86
CA SER A 64 -11.95 7.27 13.65
C SER A 64 -11.74 8.30 12.54
N ILE A 65 -11.50 7.85 11.31
CA ILE A 65 -11.40 8.73 10.13
C ILE A 65 -12.44 8.37 9.08
N GLU A 66 -12.72 9.32 8.21
CA GLU A 66 -13.34 9.10 6.91
C GLU A 66 -12.46 9.76 5.85
N PHE A 67 -12.32 9.12 4.70
CA PHE A 67 -11.58 9.71 3.58
C PHE A 67 -12.32 9.57 2.26
N GLY A 68 -12.17 10.57 1.39
CA GLY A 68 -12.73 10.55 0.05
C GLY A 68 -11.78 9.85 -0.93
N ALA A 69 -12.24 8.77 -1.56
CA ALA A 69 -11.58 8.03 -2.62
C ALA A 69 -11.89 8.67 -4.01
N GLN A 70 -10.89 8.95 -4.86
CA GLN A 70 -11.07 9.39 -6.24
C GLN A 70 -10.57 8.37 -7.26
N ASN A 71 -11.39 8.10 -8.29
CA ASN A 71 -11.05 7.22 -9.39
C ASN A 71 -10.96 8.02 -10.71
N PRO A 72 -9.75 8.26 -11.25
CA PRO A 72 -9.55 8.97 -12.51
C PRO A 72 -9.72 8.06 -13.75
N LEU A 73 -10.06 6.78 -13.56
CA LEU A 73 -10.16 5.81 -14.64
C LEU A 73 -11.59 5.70 -15.16
N ILE A 74 -11.73 5.32 -16.44
CA ILE A 74 -13.02 5.14 -17.12
C ILE A 74 -13.77 3.85 -16.72
N PHE A 75 -13.27 3.12 -15.72
CA PHE A 75 -13.86 1.90 -15.20
C PHE A 75 -13.91 1.91 -13.67
N GLU A 76 -14.80 1.10 -13.10
CA GLU A 76 -15.03 1.02 -11.67
C GLU A 76 -13.84 0.42 -10.92
N LEU A 77 -13.54 0.99 -9.74
CA LEU A 77 -12.59 0.46 -8.78
C LEU A 77 -13.34 0.08 -7.51
N THR A 78 -12.95 -1.03 -6.91
CA THR A 78 -13.48 -1.47 -5.61
C THR A 78 -12.34 -1.59 -4.62
N LEU A 79 -12.40 -0.89 -3.50
CA LEU A 79 -11.40 -0.99 -2.43
C LEU A 79 -11.84 -2.06 -1.43
N ASP A 80 -10.97 -3.03 -1.19
CA ASP A 80 -11.21 -4.12 -0.24
C ASP A 80 -10.52 -3.86 1.11
N SER A 81 -9.28 -3.35 1.07
CA SER A 81 -8.55 -2.97 2.29
C SER A 81 -7.55 -1.85 2.03
N VAL A 82 -7.23 -1.10 3.08
CA VAL A 82 -6.24 -0.03 3.06
C VAL A 82 -5.38 -0.10 4.33
N THR A 83 -4.09 0.07 4.16
CA THR A 83 -3.13 0.29 5.23
C THR A 83 -2.44 1.61 4.95
N SER A 84 -2.36 2.49 5.94
CA SER A 84 -1.74 3.79 5.74
C SER A 84 -0.98 4.23 6.98
N THR A 85 0.16 4.85 6.74
CA THR A 85 0.89 5.65 7.70
C THR A 85 0.90 7.11 7.24
N ALA A 86 0.63 8.01 8.17
CA ALA A 86 0.53 9.42 7.90
C ALA A 86 1.27 10.24 8.96
N GLY A 87 1.84 11.36 8.53
CA GLY A 87 2.80 12.11 9.31
C GLY A 87 3.08 13.50 8.77
N ILE A 88 3.98 14.21 9.44
CA ILE A 88 4.49 15.53 9.03
C ILE A 88 6.01 15.51 9.17
N ASN A 89 6.72 16.00 8.17
CA ASN A 89 8.20 16.03 8.15
C ASN A 89 8.80 14.66 8.48
N ASP A 90 8.32 13.61 7.82
CA ASP A 90 8.71 12.20 8.01
C ASP A 90 8.46 11.62 9.41
N THR A 91 7.84 12.38 10.32
CA THR A 91 7.42 11.89 11.63
C THR A 91 6.03 11.30 11.53
N VAL A 92 5.90 9.99 11.82
CA VAL A 92 4.60 9.30 11.81
C VAL A 92 3.77 9.74 13.00
N TYR A 93 2.56 10.21 12.74
CA TYR A 93 1.56 10.61 13.73
C TYR A 93 0.35 9.69 13.77
N ALA A 94 -0.03 9.09 12.64
CA ALA A 94 -1.18 8.22 12.55
C ALA A 94 -0.85 6.96 11.73
N THR A 95 -1.36 5.82 12.16
CA THR A 95 -1.28 4.57 11.42
C THR A 95 -2.55 3.77 11.56
N PHE A 96 -2.98 3.12 10.48
CA PHE A 96 -4.10 2.20 10.53
C PHE A 96 -3.99 1.11 9.48
N ASN A 97 -4.68 0.01 9.76
CA ASN A 97 -4.94 -1.07 8.81
C ASN A 97 -6.42 -1.42 8.91
N HIS A 98 -7.14 -1.24 7.81
CA HIS A 98 -8.58 -1.43 7.76
C HIS A 98 -8.96 -2.30 6.57
N THR A 99 -9.80 -3.31 6.84
CA THR A 99 -10.43 -4.14 5.82
C THR A 99 -11.93 -3.86 5.85
N PHE A 100 -12.49 -3.45 4.71
CA PHE A 100 -13.87 -3.05 4.63
C PHE A 100 -14.78 -4.28 4.63
N ALA A 101 -15.72 -4.36 5.58
CA ALA A 101 -16.72 -5.41 5.62
C ALA A 101 -17.62 -5.40 4.37
N LYS A 102 -17.93 -4.19 3.88
CA LYS A 102 -18.53 -3.94 2.58
C LYS A 102 -17.54 -3.15 1.74
N PRO A 103 -17.01 -3.72 0.64
CA PRO A 103 -16.04 -3.03 -0.21
C PRO A 103 -16.55 -1.68 -0.70
N VAL A 104 -15.65 -0.71 -0.78
CA VAL A 104 -15.97 0.66 -1.21
C VAL A 104 -15.92 0.71 -2.72
N VAL A 105 -17.06 0.99 -3.35
CA VAL A 105 -17.17 1.09 -4.81
C VAL A 105 -16.95 2.53 -5.23
N VAL A 106 -15.89 2.78 -6.01
CA VAL A 106 -15.56 4.09 -6.56
C VAL A 106 -15.94 4.10 -8.04
N PRO A 107 -16.94 4.91 -8.43
CA PRO A 107 -17.44 4.92 -9.80
C PRO A 107 -16.36 5.40 -10.79
N PRO A 108 -16.50 5.06 -12.09
CA PRO A 108 -15.65 5.60 -13.14
C PRO A 108 -15.60 7.13 -13.12
N LEU A 109 -14.41 7.73 -13.22
CA LEU A 109 -14.17 9.18 -13.26
C LEU A 109 -14.81 9.95 -12.08
N GLY A 110 -15.06 9.29 -10.96
CA GLY A 110 -15.82 9.84 -9.84
C GLY A 110 -15.13 9.69 -8.49
N THR A 111 -15.90 9.99 -7.44
CA THR A 111 -15.44 9.88 -6.05
C THR A 111 -16.40 9.05 -5.21
N ALA A 112 -15.90 8.47 -4.13
CA ALA A 112 -16.70 7.77 -3.12
C ALA A 112 -16.13 8.04 -1.71
N ASN A 113 -16.98 8.06 -0.69
CA ASN A 113 -16.51 8.07 0.69
C ASN A 113 -16.17 6.62 1.10
N SER A 114 -15.02 6.44 1.77
CA SER A 114 -14.61 5.16 2.35
C SER A 114 -15.54 4.66 3.47
N GLY A 115 -16.33 5.55 4.04
CA GLY A 115 -17.04 5.32 5.30
C GLY A 115 -16.09 5.45 6.49
N THR A 116 -16.59 5.09 7.65
CA THR A 116 -15.83 5.21 8.90
C THR A 116 -14.78 4.12 9.02
N VAL A 117 -13.54 4.54 9.21
CA VAL A 117 -12.39 3.71 9.53
C VAL A 117 -12.04 3.94 11.00
N ASP A 118 -12.41 2.98 11.83
CA ASP A 118 -12.14 3.02 13.27
C ASP A 118 -10.73 2.51 13.61
N ASN A 119 -10.29 2.80 14.84
CA ASN A 119 -9.04 2.32 15.42
C ASN A 119 -7.78 2.83 14.70
N VAL A 120 -7.80 4.09 14.26
CA VAL A 120 -6.60 4.76 13.77
C VAL A 120 -5.73 5.12 14.97
N LEU A 121 -4.53 4.54 15.01
CA LEU A 121 -3.59 4.70 16.10
C LEU A 121 -2.78 5.99 15.94
N LEU A 122 -2.84 6.85 16.96
CA LEU A 122 -1.99 8.02 17.10
C LEU A 122 -0.65 7.62 17.73
N THR A 123 0.37 7.46 16.90
CA THR A 123 1.67 6.92 17.32
C THR A 123 2.44 7.83 18.27
N GLN A 124 2.21 9.15 18.19
CA GLN A 124 2.79 10.13 19.11
C GLN A 124 1.89 10.41 20.33
N GLY A 125 0.75 9.72 20.41
CA GLY A 125 -0.28 9.96 21.40
C GLY A 125 -1.20 11.13 21.02
N ALA A 126 -2.42 11.11 21.55
CA ALA A 126 -3.46 12.05 21.19
C ALA A 126 -3.11 13.50 21.50
N ILE A 127 -2.44 13.76 22.63
CA ILE A 127 -2.06 15.12 23.03
C ILE A 127 -1.07 15.73 22.03
N ALA A 128 -0.03 15.00 21.65
CA ALA A 128 0.93 15.47 20.65
C ALA A 128 0.28 15.61 19.25
N SER A 129 -0.72 14.77 18.95
CA SER A 129 -1.49 14.87 17.72
C SER A 129 -2.46 16.06 17.70
N LEU A 130 -2.85 16.64 18.84
CA LEU A 130 -3.67 17.86 18.83
C LEU A 130 -2.91 19.07 18.30
N ASP A 131 -1.59 19.12 18.54
CA ASP A 131 -0.74 20.25 18.11
C ASP A 131 -0.58 20.33 16.58
N ILE A 132 -0.83 19.23 15.87
CA ILE A 132 -0.76 19.19 14.40
C ILE A 132 -2.10 19.48 13.71
N ILE A 133 -3.24 19.41 14.42
CA ILE A 133 -4.57 19.70 13.86
C ILE A 133 -4.65 21.11 13.24
N PRO A 134 -4.12 22.17 13.87
CA PRO A 134 -4.18 23.52 13.31
C PRO A 134 -3.45 23.67 11.95
N LEU A 135 -2.60 22.72 11.56
CA LEU A 135 -1.93 22.73 10.26
C LEU A 135 -2.91 22.45 9.12
N GLY A 136 -3.96 21.65 9.36
CA GLY A 136 -5.00 21.33 8.37
C GLY A 136 -4.55 20.42 7.22
N TYR A 137 -3.37 19.81 7.32
CA TYR A 137 -2.89 18.83 6.35
C TYR A 137 -2.04 17.74 7.01
N LEU A 138 -1.93 16.61 6.30
CA LEU A 138 -1.09 15.48 6.69
C LEU A 138 -0.44 14.88 5.44
N ASP A 139 0.80 14.41 5.56
CA ASP A 139 1.49 13.66 4.51
C ASP A 139 1.20 12.17 4.70
N LEU A 140 0.71 11.52 3.65
CA LEU A 140 0.62 10.06 3.59
C LEU A 140 1.99 9.51 3.23
N LEU A 141 2.68 9.00 4.25
CA LEU A 141 4.06 8.53 4.18
C LEU A 141 4.17 7.14 3.59
N ASN A 142 3.16 6.29 3.74
CA ASN A 142 3.06 5.02 3.02
C ASN A 142 1.59 4.62 2.97
N VAL A 143 1.10 4.25 1.79
CA VAL A 143 -0.25 3.72 1.63
C VAL A 143 -0.20 2.46 0.77
N ASP A 144 -0.73 1.38 1.34
CA ASP A 144 -0.89 0.10 0.69
C ASP A 144 -2.39 -0.20 0.56
N ILE A 145 -2.85 -0.48 -0.65
CA ILE A 145 -4.27 -0.64 -0.95
C ILE A 145 -4.48 -1.90 -1.76
N ASN A 146 -5.41 -2.72 -1.32
CA ASN A 146 -5.91 -3.85 -2.09
C ASN A 146 -7.21 -3.41 -2.77
N ILE A 147 -7.19 -3.40 -4.10
CA ILE A 147 -8.34 -3.03 -4.91
C ILE A 147 -8.67 -4.11 -5.93
N ARG A 148 -9.88 -4.04 -6.48
CA ARG A 148 -10.29 -4.77 -7.68
C ARG A 148 -10.64 -3.76 -8.76
N ALA A 149 -10.00 -3.87 -9.92
CA ALA A 149 -10.34 -3.07 -11.10
C ALA A 149 -11.33 -3.80 -12.00
N LEU A 150 -12.02 -3.04 -12.85
CA LEU A 150 -13.01 -3.57 -13.81
C LEU A 150 -14.15 -4.32 -13.09
N THR A 151 -14.50 -3.86 -11.89
CA THR A 151 -15.63 -4.41 -11.15
C THR A 151 -16.96 -3.92 -11.73
N ILE A 152 -18.04 -4.62 -11.39
CA ILE A 152 -19.40 -4.19 -11.69
C ILE A 152 -20.17 -4.21 -10.38
N ASN A 153 -20.53 -3.03 -9.86
CA ASN A 153 -21.20 -2.88 -8.57
C ASN A 153 -20.45 -3.59 -7.42
N GLY A 154 -19.12 -3.48 -7.38
CA GLY A 154 -18.30 -4.09 -6.31
C GLY A 154 -18.05 -5.60 -6.46
N LYS A 155 -18.55 -6.23 -7.52
CA LYS A 155 -18.41 -7.67 -7.77
C LYS A 155 -17.41 -7.94 -8.89
N LEU A 156 -16.87 -9.16 -8.88
CA LEU A 156 -15.84 -9.62 -9.82
C LEU A 156 -14.60 -8.70 -9.75
N GLY A 157 -13.98 -8.45 -10.90
CA GLY A 157 -12.81 -7.60 -11.06
C GLY A 157 -11.49 -8.36 -10.98
N ILE A 158 -10.43 -7.67 -11.39
CA ILE A 158 -9.06 -8.14 -11.32
C ILE A 158 -8.45 -7.59 -10.03
N PRO A 159 -8.03 -8.46 -9.08
CA PRO A 159 -7.39 -8.00 -7.86
C PRO A 159 -6.03 -7.39 -8.18
N LEU A 160 -5.76 -6.26 -7.55
CA LEU A 160 -4.57 -5.45 -7.71
C LEU A 160 -4.13 -5.00 -6.33
N VAL A 161 -2.84 -5.20 -6.05
CA VAL A 161 -2.20 -4.70 -4.85
C VAL A 161 -1.35 -3.51 -5.27
N ILE A 162 -1.63 -2.37 -4.67
CA ILE A 162 -0.83 -1.15 -4.85
C ILE A 162 -0.12 -0.93 -3.54
N SER A 163 1.20 -0.79 -3.59
CA SER A 163 2.01 -0.61 -2.39
C SER A 163 2.96 0.56 -2.54
N GLY A 164 3.26 1.22 -1.42
CA GLY A 164 4.22 2.33 -1.39
C GLY A 164 3.72 3.61 -2.04
N LEU A 165 2.42 3.90 -1.97
CA LEU A 165 1.93 5.20 -2.40
C LEU A 165 2.30 6.28 -1.38
N HIS A 166 2.72 7.43 -1.89
CA HIS A 166 3.05 8.61 -1.10
C HIS A 166 2.22 9.79 -1.60
N GLN A 167 1.62 10.55 -0.69
CA GLN A 167 0.88 11.75 -1.05
C GLN A 167 1.18 12.86 -0.04
N LYS A 168 1.58 14.03 -0.53
CA LYS A 168 1.88 15.18 0.31
C LYS A 168 0.69 16.12 0.42
N ASN A 169 0.60 16.83 1.54
CA ASN A 169 -0.38 17.88 1.81
C ASN A 169 -1.84 17.42 1.60
N VAL A 170 -2.19 16.25 2.11
CA VAL A 170 -3.59 15.80 2.10
C VAL A 170 -4.36 16.63 3.11
N SER A 171 -5.41 17.31 2.63
CA SER A 171 -6.25 18.16 3.46
C SER A 171 -6.92 17.34 4.57
N THR A 172 -6.79 17.80 5.81
CA THR A 172 -7.38 17.15 6.98
C THR A 172 -8.27 18.11 7.75
N THR A 173 -9.42 17.63 8.22
CA THR A 173 -10.37 18.39 9.03
C THR A 173 -10.76 17.62 10.29
#